data_AF-A0A2A3LXA2-F1
#
_entry.id   AF-A0A2A3LXA2-F1
#
_cell.length_a   1.000
_cell.length_b   1.000
_cell.length_c   1.000
_cell.angle_alpha   90.00
_cell.angle_beta   90.00
_cell.angle_gamma   90.00
#
_symmetry.space_group_name_H-M   'P 1'
#
loop_
_entity.id
_entity.type
_entity.pdbx_description
1 polymer ?
#
loop_
_entity_poly.entity_id
_entity_poly.type
_entity_poly.pdbx_seq_one_letter_code
_entity_poly.pdbx_strand_id
1 'polypeptide(L)'
;NGQVVDFSGHAGLAAAFIELKAVRQSIADKEKREAELKQMLQQAMGDASRAEFTSGYISWRKTKDSIGLDVTQLLKDKPYLQAKYPLLKPGARRFLVG
;
A
#
# COMPACT_ATOMS: atom_id res chain seq x y z
N ASN A 1 2.59 -0.71 -26.86
CA ASN A 1 3.95 -0.97 -27.35
C ASN A 1 4.95 -0.51 -26.30
N GLY A 2 5.57 -1.43 -25.57
CA GLY A 2 6.64 -1.12 -24.62
C GLY A 2 7.99 -1.15 -25.34
N GLN A 3 8.74 -0.06 -25.29
CA GLN A 3 10.13 -0.05 -25.74
C GLN A 3 11.01 -0.64 -24.64
N VAL A 4 11.95 -1.51 -25.02
CA VAL A 4 12.92 -2.11 -24.10
C VAL A 4 14.28 -1.46 -24.36
N VAL A 5 14.96 -1.05 -23.29
CA VAL A 5 16.32 -0.50 -23.33
C VAL A 5 17.21 -1.43 -22.52
N ASP A 6 18.35 -1.83 -23.07
CA ASP A 6 19.35 -2.66 -22.39
C ASP A 6 20.40 -1.78 -21.70
N PHE A 7 20.50 -1.90 -20.37
CA PHE A 7 21.50 -1.21 -19.54
C PHE A 7 22.52 -2.16 -18.92
N SER A 8 22.59 -3.43 -19.35
CA SER A 8 23.49 -4.45 -18.78
C SER A 8 24.97 -4.06 -18.80
N GLY A 9 25.41 -3.32 -19.81
CA GLY A 9 26.79 -2.80 -19.92
C GLY A 9 27.06 -1.51 -19.14
N HIS A 10 26.03 -0.85 -18.59
CA HIS A 10 26.18 0.43 -17.92
C HIS A 10 26.41 0.24 -16.41
N ALA A 11 27.67 0.09 -16.00
CA ALA A 11 28.07 -0.24 -14.63
C ALA A 11 27.36 0.59 -13.54
N GLY A 12 27.24 1.91 -13.71
CA GLY A 12 26.55 2.78 -12.73
C GLY A 12 25.05 2.48 -12.58
N LEU A 13 24.34 2.15 -13.66
CA LEU A 13 22.91 1.84 -13.62
C LEU A 13 22.67 0.42 -13.12
N ALA A 14 23.57 -0.52 -13.45
CA ALA A 14 23.56 -1.87 -12.89
C ALA A 14 23.75 -1.84 -11.36
N ALA A 15 24.71 -1.04 -10.86
CA ALA A 15 24.94 -0.85 -9.43
C ALA A 15 23.70 -0.24 -8.74
N ALA A 16 23.13 0.82 -9.30
CA ALA A 16 21.91 1.44 -8.77
C ALA A 16 20.71 0.47 -8.74
N PHE A 17 20.57 -0.39 -9.75
CA PHE A 17 19.54 -1.42 -9.78
C PHE A 17 19.71 -2.47 -8.66
N ILE A 18 20.94 -2.93 -8.43
CA ILE A 18 21.24 -3.88 -7.33
C ILE A 18 20.96 -3.23 -5.97
N GLU A 19 21.41 -1.99 -5.77
CA GLU A 19 21.14 -1.23 -4.54
C GLU A 19 19.64 -1.08 -4.31
N LEU A 20 18.88 -0.72 -5.35
CA LEU A 20 17.44 -0.59 -5.26
C LEU A 20 16.75 -1.89 -4.83
N LYS A 21 17.19 -3.05 -5.34
CA LYS A 21 16.67 -4.35 -4.90
C LYS A 21 16.95 -4.60 -3.42
N ALA A 22 18.18 -4.31 -2.97
CA ALA A 22 18.56 -4.47 -1.57
C ALA A 22 17.76 -3.54 -0.63
N VAL A 23 17.58 -2.28 -1.02
CA VAL A 23 16.78 -1.30 -0.25
C VAL A 23 15.33 -1.76 -0.15
N ARG A 24 14.71 -2.24 -1.24
CA ARG A 24 13.34 -2.76 -1.23
C ARG A 24 13.18 -3.95 -0.30
N GLN A 25 14.14 -4.87 -0.28
CA GLN A 25 14.11 -6.00 0.65
C GLN A 25 14.19 -5.51 2.10
N SER A 26 15.11 -4.58 2.39
CA SER A 26 15.26 -4.01 3.74
C SER A 26 13.99 -3.29 4.22
N ILE A 27 13.30 -2.59 3.31
CA ILE A 27 12.01 -1.96 3.62
C ILE A 27 10.97 -3.03 3.96
N ALA A 28 10.83 -4.07 3.14
CA ALA A 28 9.87 -5.14 3.38
C ALA A 28 10.10 -5.84 4.74
N ASP A 29 11.36 -6.09 5.09
CA ASP A 29 11.72 -6.70 6.38
C ASP A 29 11.37 -5.78 7.57
N LYS A 30 11.63 -4.47 7.42
CA LYS A 30 11.28 -3.46 8.43
C LYS A 30 9.78 -3.26 8.56
N GLU A 31 9.03 -3.27 7.47
CA GLU A 31 7.57 -3.21 7.48
C GLU A 31 6.96 -4.43 8.17
N LYS A 32 7.50 -5.63 7.90
CA LYS A 32 7.09 -6.84 8.62
C LYS A 32 7.33 -6.70 10.12
N ARG A 33 8.53 -6.24 10.51
CA ARG A 33 8.86 -6.05 11.93
C ARG A 33 7.98 -4.98 12.59
N GLU A 34 7.70 -3.90 11.89
CA GLU A 34 6.80 -2.85 12.36
C GLU A 34 5.39 -3.38 12.59
N ALA A 35 4.87 -4.20 11.67
CA ALA A 35 3.56 -4.83 11.80
C ALA A 35 3.49 -5.78 13.01
N GLU A 36 4.51 -6.61 13.23
CA GLU A 36 4.62 -7.46 14.43
C GLU A 36 4.59 -6.65 15.73
N LEU A 37 5.37 -5.56 15.79
CA LEU A 37 5.41 -4.68 16.96
C LEU A 37 4.08 -3.96 17.20
N LYS A 38 3.44 -3.45 16.14
CA LYS A 38 2.11 -2.86 16.22
C LYS A 38 1.09 -3.85 16.75
N GLN A 39 1.09 -5.08 16.25
CA GLN A 39 0.17 -6.12 16.72
C GLN A 39 0.39 -6.42 18.21
N MET A 40 1.64 -6.57 18.64
CA MET A 40 1.98 -6.80 20.05
C MET A 40 1.50 -5.65 20.95
N LEU A 41 1.73 -4.40 20.54
CA LEU A 41 1.29 -3.21 21.29
C LEU A 41 -0.23 -3.10 21.33
N GLN A 42 -0.92 -3.35 20.22
CA GLN A 42 -2.39 -3.36 20.18
C GLN A 42 -2.99 -4.45 21.07
N GLN A 43 -2.42 -5.66 21.05
CA GLN A 43 -2.84 -6.74 21.95
C GLN A 43 -2.64 -6.37 23.42
N ALA A 44 -1.54 -5.71 23.77
CA ALA A 44 -1.29 -5.24 25.12
C ALA A 44 -2.24 -4.10 25.55
N MET A 45 -2.66 -3.25 24.62
CA MET A 45 -3.67 -2.19 24.88
C MET A 45 -5.06 -2.76 25.19
N GLY A 46 -5.41 -3.92 24.63
CA GLY A 46 -6.77 -4.47 24.74
C GLY A 46 -7.81 -3.48 24.21
N ASP A 47 -8.81 -3.17 25.02
CA ASP A 47 -9.89 -2.23 24.68
C ASP A 47 -9.53 -0.76 24.95
N ALA A 48 -8.34 -0.47 25.47
CA ALA A 48 -7.92 0.89 25.76
C ALA A 48 -7.73 1.70 24.47
N SER A 49 -8.23 2.93 24.46
CA SER A 49 -8.04 3.86 23.33
C SER A 49 -6.66 4.52 23.30
N ARG A 50 -5.88 4.39 24.39
CA ARG A 50 -4.56 5.01 24.54
C ARG A 50 -3.70 4.24 25.56
N ALA A 51 -2.41 4.15 25.31
CA ALA A 51 -1.41 3.67 26.26
C ALA A 51 -0.23 4.67 26.36
N GLU A 52 0.22 4.92 27.58
CA GLU A 52 1.30 5.86 27.91
C GLU A 52 2.61 5.09 28.16
N PHE A 53 3.72 5.69 27.77
CA PHE A 53 5.08 5.20 27.99
C PHE A 53 5.96 6.36 28.46
N THR A 54 7.11 6.05 29.06
CA THR A 54 8.09 7.07 29.48
C THR A 54 8.52 7.97 28.31
N SER A 55 8.57 7.43 27.08
CA SER A 55 9.03 8.15 25.89
C SER A 55 7.91 8.65 24.96
N GLY A 56 6.64 8.54 25.35
CA GLY A 56 5.51 8.97 24.51
C GLY A 56 4.26 8.13 24.71
N TYR A 57 3.36 8.13 23.73
CA TYR A 57 2.10 7.40 23.82
C TYR A 57 1.69 6.79 22.47
N ILE A 58 0.80 5.80 22.53
CA ILE A 58 0.09 5.27 21.36
C ILE A 58 -1.40 5.46 21.57
N SER A 59 -2.13 5.83 20.52
CA SER A 59 -3.59 5.95 20.57
C SER A 59 -4.25 5.15 19.45
N TRP A 60 -5.25 4.36 19.79
CA TRP A 60 -6.05 3.56 18.86
C TRP A 60 -7.46 4.16 18.77
N ARG A 61 -7.82 4.67 17.60
CA ARG A 61 -9.13 5.26 17.35
C ARG A 61 -9.80 4.49 16.23
N LYS A 62 -10.99 3.95 16.50
CA LYS A 62 -11.87 3.46 15.43
C LYS A 62 -12.43 4.67 14.69
N THR A 63 -12.19 4.75 13.38
CA THR A 63 -12.88 5.73 12.52
C THR A 63 -14.38 5.44 12.56
N LYS A 64 -15.22 6.48 12.60
CA LYS A 64 -16.68 6.34 12.54
C LYS A 64 -17.07 5.51 11.31
N ASP A 65 -17.98 4.57 11.49
CA ASP A 65 -18.50 3.76 10.38
C ASP A 65 -19.09 4.71 9.31
N SER A 66 -18.62 4.55 8.07
CA SER A 66 -19.09 5.35 6.93
C SER A 66 -19.92 4.48 5.99
N ILE A 67 -21.04 5.00 5.52
CA ILE A 67 -21.84 4.34 4.49
C ILE A 67 -21.23 4.64 3.12
N GLY A 68 -20.86 3.59 2.40
CA GLY A 68 -20.40 3.66 1.01
C GLY A 68 -21.48 3.20 0.04
N LEU A 69 -21.37 3.61 -1.22
CA LEU A 69 -22.19 3.09 -2.31
C LEU A 69 -21.64 1.72 -2.75
N ASP A 70 -22.45 0.66 -2.68
CA ASP A 70 -22.10 -0.63 -3.27
C ASP A 70 -22.25 -0.57 -4.80
N VAL A 71 -21.17 -0.15 -5.45
CA VAL A 71 -21.10 -0.03 -6.91
C VAL A 71 -21.26 -1.40 -7.58
N THR A 72 -20.80 -2.47 -6.94
CA THR A 72 -20.91 -3.83 -7.49
C THR A 72 -22.38 -4.25 -7.58
N GLN A 73 -23.15 -4.09 -6.51
CA GLN A 73 -24.58 -4.38 -6.52
C GLN A 73 -25.34 -3.43 -7.47
N LEU A 74 -25.04 -2.13 -7.43
CA LEU A 74 -25.67 -1.14 -8.31
C LEU A 74 -25.51 -1.47 -9.80
N LEU A 75 -24.32 -1.91 -10.22
CA LEU A 75 -24.06 -2.26 -11.62
C LEU A 75 -24.67 -3.60 -12.02
N LYS A 76 -24.87 -4.54 -11.08
CA LYS A 76 -25.67 -5.76 -11.34
C LYS A 76 -27.13 -5.40 -11.61
N ASP A 77 -27.71 -4.53 -10.79
CA ASP A 77 -29.11 -4.13 -10.91
C ASP A 77 -29.35 -3.19 -12.11
N LYS A 78 -28.36 -2.37 -12.45
CA LYS A 78 -28.45 -1.33 -13.48
C LYS A 78 -27.19 -1.27 -14.36
N PRO A 79 -26.98 -2.29 -15.22
CA PRO A 79 -25.77 -2.38 -16.05
C PRO A 79 -25.60 -1.20 -17.03
N TYR A 80 -26.70 -0.59 -17.46
CA TYR A 80 -26.67 0.57 -18.36
C TYR A 80 -25.98 1.81 -17.75
N LEU A 81 -25.84 1.89 -16.42
CA LEU A 81 -25.17 3.02 -15.77
C LEU A 81 -23.67 3.06 -16.10
N GLN A 82 -23.03 1.91 -16.31
CA GLN A 82 -21.61 1.85 -16.68
C GLN A 82 -21.36 2.50 -18.04
N ALA A 83 -22.26 2.29 -19.00
CA ALA A 83 -22.18 2.91 -20.32
C ALA A 83 -22.52 4.41 -20.29
N LYS A 84 -23.45 4.82 -19.40
CA LYS A 84 -23.88 6.22 -19.27
C LYS A 84 -22.88 7.10 -18.53
N TYR A 85 -22.11 6.53 -17.61
CA TYR A 85 -21.14 7.25 -16.77
C TYR A 85 -19.74 6.61 -16.84
N PRO A 86 -19.10 6.55 -18.02
CA PRO A 86 -17.78 5.97 -18.14
C PRO A 86 -16.75 6.89 -17.48
N LEU A 87 -16.04 6.38 -16.47
CA LEU A 87 -14.87 7.04 -15.92
C LEU A 87 -13.61 6.45 -16.58
N LEU A 88 -12.97 7.22 -17.45
CA LEU A 88 -11.67 6.86 -17.99
C LEU A 88 -10.62 7.01 -16.88
N LYS A 89 -10.09 5.89 -16.38
CA LYS A 89 -8.89 5.87 -15.54
C LYS A 89 -7.69 5.63 -16.45
N PRO A 90 -6.91 6.67 -16.81
CA PRO A 90 -5.76 6.47 -17.68
C PRO A 90 -4.79 5.48 -17.03
N GLY A 91 -4.29 4.54 -17.83
CA GLY A 91 -3.29 3.58 -17.36
C GLY A 91 -2.01 4.31 -16.96
N ALA A 92 -1.62 4.17 -15.69
CA ALA A 92 -0.34 4.68 -15.22
C ALA A 92 0.76 3.65 -15.46
N ARG A 93 1.93 4.10 -15.92
CA ARG A 93 3.12 3.25 -15.93
C ARG A 93 3.48 2.90 -14.49
N ARG A 94 3.67 1.61 -14.20
CA ARG A 94 4.08 1.13 -12.88
C ARG A 94 5.59 0.87 -12.90
N PHE A 95 6.29 1.36 -11.89
CA PHE A 95 7.70 1.07 -11.70
C PHE A 95 7.86 -0.28 -10.99
N LEU A 96 7.99 -1.35 -11.77
CA LEU A 96 8.18 -2.72 -11.31
C LEU A 96 9.68 -3.06 -11.27
N VAL A 97 10.12 -3.77 -10.24
CA VAL A 97 11.49 -4.26 -10.10
C VAL A 97 11.40 -5.77 -9.94
N GLY A 98 12.12 -6.51 -10.78
CA GLY A 98 12.26 -7.97 -10.76
C GLY A 98 13.64 -8.40 -10.31
#